data_AF-A0A2N0S6E7-F1
#
_entry.id   AF-A0A2N0S6E7-F1
#
_cell.length_a   1.000
_cell.length_b   1.000
_cell.length_c   1.000
_cell.angle_alpha   90.00
_cell.angle_beta   90.00
_cell.angle_gamma   90.00
#
_symmetry.space_group_name_H-M   'P 1'
#
loop_
_entity.id
_entity.type
_entity.pdbx_description
1 polymer ?
#
loop_
_entity_poly.entity_id
_entity_poly.type
_entity_poly.pdbx_seq_one_letter_code
_entity_poly.pdbx_strand_id
1 'polypeptide(L)'
;MEERTSNVSDKDKDNTFKLQHMAEMLNESEAQVQKLLDQEKILKEEIRKLDRLEKRQNLSVEYLKNVVLKFFETEPSGREPLVPVISTILQLSPEETKSLKENAIDATNSNQVVIGFGVL
;
A
#
# COMPACT_ATOMS: atom_id res chain seq x y z
N MET A 1 -66.89 35.36 17.91
CA MET A 1 -65.70 35.83 17.15
C MET A 1 -64.40 35.40 17.82
N GLU A 2 -64.31 35.43 19.15
CA GLU A 2 -63.12 34.99 19.91
C GLU A 2 -62.72 33.50 19.74
N GLU A 3 -63.69 32.59 19.62
CA GLU A 3 -63.42 31.16 19.45
C GLU A 3 -62.76 30.83 18.09
N ARG A 4 -63.03 31.63 17.05
CA ARG A 4 -62.37 31.49 15.75
C ARG A 4 -60.93 32.02 15.78
N THR A 5 -60.65 33.04 16.58
CA THR A 5 -59.30 33.60 16.70
C THR A 5 -58.37 32.73 17.54
N SER A 6 -58.86 32.02 18.56
CA SER A 6 -58.02 31.07 19.33
C SER A 6 -57.61 29.87 18.48
N ASN A 7 -58.54 29.32 17.71
CA ASN A 7 -58.32 28.12 16.89
C ASN A 7 -57.35 28.38 15.71
N VAL A 8 -57.31 29.61 15.20
CA VAL A 8 -56.30 30.03 14.21
C VAL A 8 -54.93 30.20 14.88
N SER A 9 -54.88 30.86 16.04
CA SER A 9 -53.63 31.05 16.81
C SER A 9 -52.94 29.74 17.19
N ASP A 10 -53.71 28.70 17.56
CA ASP A 10 -53.14 27.41 17.95
C ASP A 10 -52.63 26.60 16.76
N LYS A 11 -53.26 26.73 15.57
CA LYS A 11 -52.73 26.15 14.33
C LYS A 11 -51.45 26.82 13.87
N ASP A 12 -51.33 28.13 14.03
CA ASP A 12 -50.11 28.86 13.67
C ASP A 12 -48.94 28.45 14.57
N LYS A 13 -49.19 28.20 15.87
CA LYS A 13 -48.17 27.65 16.78
C LYS A 13 -47.72 26.24 16.39
N ASP A 14 -48.67 25.35 16.06
CA ASP A 14 -48.37 23.98 15.61
C ASP A 14 -47.57 23.97 14.30
N ASN A 15 -47.95 24.83 13.34
CA ASN A 15 -47.20 25.01 12.10
C ASN A 15 -45.78 25.55 12.35
N THR A 16 -45.64 26.51 13.27
CA THR A 16 -44.32 27.06 13.64
C THR A 16 -43.43 26.00 14.28
N PHE A 17 -43.99 25.17 15.17
CA PHE A 17 -43.27 24.07 15.80
C PHE A 17 -42.79 23.04 14.76
N LYS A 18 -43.67 22.65 13.82
CA LYS A 18 -43.31 21.73 12.73
C LYS A 18 -42.23 22.31 11.82
N LEU A 19 -42.31 23.59 11.48
CA LEU A 19 -41.28 24.28 10.68
C LEU A 19 -39.94 24.30 11.40
N GLN A 20 -39.92 24.60 12.70
CA GLN A 20 -38.70 24.58 13.49
C GLN A 20 -38.09 23.18 13.56
N HIS A 21 -38.91 22.16 13.81
CA HIS A 21 -38.44 20.78 13.84
C HIS A 21 -37.90 20.32 12.48
N MET A 22 -38.57 20.67 11.38
CA MET A 22 -38.07 20.39 10.02
C MET A 22 -36.74 21.11 9.74
N ALA A 23 -36.58 22.35 10.20
CA ALA A 23 -35.33 23.10 10.04
C ALA A 23 -34.19 22.46 10.84
N GLU A 24 -34.46 21.96 12.04
CA GLU A 24 -33.49 21.23 12.85
C GLU A 24 -33.06 19.92 12.17
N MET A 25 -34.01 19.12 11.68
CA MET A 25 -33.71 17.90 10.94
C MET A 25 -32.92 18.17 9.64
N LEU A 26 -33.23 19.26 8.94
CA LEU A 26 -32.50 19.66 7.73
C LEU A 26 -31.05 20.00 8.06
N ASN A 27 -30.83 20.80 9.11
CA ASN A 27 -29.48 21.16 9.56
C ASN A 27 -28.68 19.92 10.00
N GLU A 28 -29.30 18.99 10.73
CA GLU A 28 -28.66 17.73 11.09
C GLU A 28 -28.29 16.90 9.85
N SER A 29 -29.19 16.83 8.86
CA SER A 29 -28.93 16.16 7.59
C SER A 29 -27.78 16.82 6.81
N GLU A 30 -27.71 18.16 6.76
CA GLU A 30 -26.63 18.89 6.10
C GLU A 30 -25.28 18.63 6.78
N ALA A 31 -25.25 18.63 8.12
CA ALA A 31 -24.06 18.29 8.89
C ALA A 31 -23.61 16.84 8.63
N GLN A 32 -24.56 15.90 8.51
CA GLN A 32 -24.25 14.51 8.19
C GLN A 32 -23.70 14.36 6.77
N VAL A 33 -24.26 15.06 5.79
CA VAL A 33 -23.75 15.08 4.41
C VAL A 33 -22.32 15.63 4.38
N GLN A 34 -22.03 16.71 5.09
CA GLN A 34 -20.68 17.26 5.16
C GLN A 34 -19.68 16.23 5.72
N LYS A 35 -20.05 15.52 6.78
CA LYS A 35 -19.23 14.45 7.35
C LYS A 35 -18.98 13.31 6.36
N LEU A 36 -20.00 12.92 5.57
CA LEU A 36 -19.85 11.90 4.54
C LEU A 36 -18.89 12.33 3.43
N LEU A 37 -18.95 13.59 2.99
CA LEU A 37 -18.03 14.16 2.02
C LEU A 37 -16.58 14.17 2.53
N ASP A 38 -16.39 14.50 3.81
CA ASP A 38 -15.06 14.47 4.44
C ASP A 38 -14.50 13.04 4.50
N GLN A 39 -15.35 12.06 4.87
CA GLN A 39 -14.98 10.64 4.85
C GLN A 39 -14.66 10.15 3.43
N GLU A 40 -15.45 10.54 2.43
CA GLU A 40 -15.21 10.21 1.03
C GLU A 40 -13.84 10.73 0.57
N LYS A 41 -13.49 11.96 0.95
CA LYS A 41 -12.19 12.55 0.63
C LYS A 41 -11.05 11.75 1.24
N ILE A 42 -11.13 11.40 2.52
CA ILE A 42 -10.11 10.61 3.22
C ILE A 42 -9.96 9.23 2.57
N LEU A 43 -11.07 8.56 2.28
CA LEU A 43 -11.06 7.24 1.64
C LEU A 43 -10.41 7.29 0.24
N LYS A 44 -10.74 8.30 -0.57
CA LYS A 44 -10.11 8.51 -1.87
C LYS A 44 -8.59 8.72 -1.76
N GLU A 45 -8.13 9.41 -0.73
CA GLU A 45 -6.70 9.60 -0.47
C GLU A 45 -6.00 8.29 -0.08
N GLU A 46 -6.63 7.47 0.77
CA GLU A 46 -6.07 6.17 1.17
C GLU A 46 -6.02 5.19 0.00
N ILE A 47 -7.05 5.14 -0.86
CA ILE A 47 -7.02 4.33 -2.10
C ILE A 47 -5.82 4.72 -2.97
N ARG A 48 -5.63 6.03 -3.22
CA ARG A 48 -4.48 6.51 -4.01
C ARG A 48 -3.14 6.17 -3.37
N LYS A 49 -3.07 6.12 -2.04
CA LYS A 49 -1.87 5.73 -1.30
C LYS A 49 -1.59 4.23 -1.44
N LEU A 50 -2.63 3.40 -1.35
CA LEU A 50 -2.54 1.96 -1.61
C LEU A 50 -2.10 1.67 -3.04
N ASP A 51 -2.68 2.32 -4.05
CA ASP A 51 -2.26 2.18 -5.45
C ASP A 51 -0.78 2.52 -5.66
N ARG A 52 -0.29 3.58 -4.98
CA ARG A 52 1.13 3.96 -5.03
C ARG A 52 2.00 2.90 -4.35
N LEU A 53 1.56 2.34 -3.24
CA LEU A 53 2.28 1.29 -2.52
C LEU A 53 2.35 0.01 -3.35
N GLU A 54 1.24 -0.41 -3.93
CA GLU A 54 1.15 -1.59 -4.81
C GLU A 54 2.04 -1.40 -6.05
N LYS A 55 1.96 -0.25 -6.73
CA LYS A 55 2.85 0.04 -7.87
C LYS A 55 4.32 0.00 -7.47
N ARG A 56 4.69 0.53 -6.30
CA ARG A 56 6.06 0.45 -5.78
C ARG A 56 6.47 -0.99 -5.46
N GLN A 57 5.58 -1.79 -4.88
CA GLN A 57 5.81 -3.21 -4.64
C GLN A 57 5.99 -3.97 -5.95
N ASN A 58 5.11 -3.77 -6.93
CA ASN A 58 5.21 -4.41 -8.25
C ASN A 58 6.52 -4.03 -8.98
N LEU A 59 6.89 -2.74 -8.99
CA LEU A 59 8.17 -2.27 -9.54
C LEU A 59 9.36 -2.88 -8.78
N SER A 60 9.27 -2.99 -7.45
CA SER A 60 10.30 -3.63 -6.63
C SER A 60 10.44 -5.12 -6.93
N VAL A 61 9.35 -5.83 -7.17
CA VAL A 61 9.34 -7.27 -7.53
C VAL A 61 9.89 -7.47 -8.94
N GLU A 62 9.53 -6.63 -9.90
CA GLU A 62 10.07 -6.69 -11.25
C GLU A 62 11.57 -6.38 -11.28
N TYR A 63 12.01 -5.37 -10.52
CA TYR A 63 13.42 -5.08 -10.34
C TYR A 63 14.16 -6.24 -9.68
N LEU A 64 13.60 -6.81 -8.60
CA LEU A 64 14.16 -8.00 -7.95
C LEU A 64 14.31 -9.15 -8.94
N LYS A 65 13.28 -9.44 -9.74
CA LYS A 65 13.33 -10.48 -10.77
C LYS A 65 14.51 -10.24 -11.72
N ASN A 66 14.69 -9.02 -12.21
CA ASN A 66 15.79 -8.70 -13.13
C ASN A 66 17.17 -8.84 -12.48
N VAL A 67 17.31 -8.41 -11.23
CA VAL A 67 18.58 -8.54 -10.48
C VAL A 67 18.89 -10.00 -10.18
N VAL A 68 17.90 -10.81 -9.80
CA VAL A 68 18.06 -12.24 -9.52
C VAL A 68 18.37 -13.02 -10.80
N LEU A 69 17.69 -12.73 -11.92
CA LEU A 69 18.01 -13.32 -13.22
C LEU A 69 19.45 -12.99 -13.62
N LYS A 70 19.85 -11.71 -13.52
CA LYS A 70 21.22 -11.28 -13.78
C LYS A 70 22.23 -11.98 -12.87
N PHE A 71 21.88 -12.22 -11.60
CA PHE A 71 22.75 -12.94 -10.67
C PHE A 71 23.01 -14.38 -11.13
N PHE A 72 22.01 -15.10 -11.62
CA PHE A 72 22.18 -16.45 -12.15
C PHE A 72 22.93 -16.48 -13.48
N GLU A 73 22.65 -15.53 -14.37
CA GLU A 73 23.28 -15.42 -15.71
C GLU A 73 24.74 -14.94 -15.65
N THR A 74 25.12 -14.21 -14.61
CA THR A 74 26.48 -13.68 -14.46
C THR A 74 27.41 -14.76 -13.90
N GLU A 75 28.63 -14.83 -14.45
CA GLU A 75 29.72 -15.65 -13.92
C GLU A 75 30.01 -15.34 -12.45
N PRO A 76 30.53 -16.29 -11.64
CA PRO A 76 30.77 -16.10 -10.21
C PRO A 76 31.58 -14.83 -9.87
N SER A 77 32.55 -14.47 -10.72
CA SER A 77 33.38 -13.25 -10.59
C SER A 77 32.59 -11.94 -10.71
N GLY A 78 31.41 -11.95 -11.35
CA GLY A 78 30.55 -10.79 -11.51
C GLY A 78 29.34 -10.76 -10.57
N ARG A 79 29.18 -11.75 -9.67
CA ARG A 79 28.05 -11.85 -8.74
C ARG A 79 28.22 -11.01 -7.48
N GLU A 80 29.46 -10.74 -7.04
CA GLU A 80 29.75 -9.99 -5.81
C GLU A 80 29.07 -8.61 -5.74
N PRO A 81 29.02 -7.79 -6.81
CA PRO A 81 28.33 -6.50 -6.78
C PRO A 81 26.80 -6.60 -6.68
N LEU A 82 26.21 -7.74 -7.02
CA LEU A 82 24.76 -7.98 -6.98
C LEU A 82 24.28 -8.42 -5.60
N VAL A 83 25.15 -9.01 -4.77
CA VAL A 83 24.86 -9.43 -3.39
C VAL A 83 24.28 -8.30 -2.53
N PRO A 84 24.88 -7.09 -2.43
CA PRO A 84 24.31 -6.00 -1.63
C PRO A 84 22.98 -5.48 -2.21
N VAL A 85 22.80 -5.54 -3.53
CA VAL A 85 21.56 -5.13 -4.18
C VAL A 85 20.41 -6.08 -3.80
N ILE A 86 20.64 -7.40 -3.90
CA ILE A 86 19.66 -8.42 -3.49
C ILE A 86 19.37 -8.32 -1.99
N SER A 87 20.42 -8.18 -1.17
CA SER A 87 20.30 -8.02 0.29
C SER A 87 19.43 -6.82 0.67
N THR A 88 19.59 -5.69 -0.04
CA THR A 88 18.79 -4.48 0.20
C THR A 88 17.34 -4.63 -0.23
N ILE A 89 17.07 -5.25 -1.40
CA ILE A 89 15.70 -5.41 -1.91
C ILE A 89 14.90 -6.41 -1.05
N LEU A 90 15.55 -7.52 -0.64
CA LEU A 90 14.93 -8.57 0.17
C LEU A 90 15.00 -8.31 1.68
N GLN A 91 15.69 -7.24 2.11
CA GLN A 91 15.94 -6.93 3.52
C GLN A 91 16.55 -8.12 4.28
N LEU A 92 17.56 -8.74 3.67
CA LEU A 92 18.22 -9.91 4.26
C LEU A 92 18.90 -9.54 5.58
N SER A 93 18.86 -10.47 6.53
CA SER A 93 19.66 -10.40 7.75
C SER A 93 21.17 -10.50 7.42
N PRO A 94 22.06 -10.14 8.37
CA PRO A 94 23.50 -10.32 8.20
C PRO A 94 23.90 -11.77 7.92
N GLU A 95 23.22 -12.74 8.52
CA GLU A 95 23.46 -14.17 8.33
C GLU A 95 23.07 -14.63 6.91
N GLU A 96 21.89 -14.23 6.43
CA GLU A 96 21.42 -14.53 5.08
C GLU A 96 22.29 -13.87 4.01
N THR A 97 22.75 -12.63 4.26
CA THR A 97 23.67 -11.91 3.36
C THR A 97 25.02 -12.60 3.28
N LYS A 98 25.53 -13.12 4.41
CA LYS A 98 26.78 -13.90 4.45
C LYS A 98 26.65 -15.19 3.64
N SER A 99 25.56 -15.94 3.83
CA SER A 99 25.29 -17.18 3.08
C SER A 99 25.18 -16.91 1.57
N LEU A 100 24.49 -15.84 1.17
CA LEU A 100 24.39 -15.42 -0.23
C LEU A 100 25.77 -15.07 -0.82
N LYS A 101 26.62 -14.40 -0.06
CA LYS A 101 27.99 -14.05 -0.48
C LYS A 101 28.86 -15.29 -0.69
N GLU A 102 28.81 -16.25 0.23
CA GLU A 102 29.57 -17.50 0.14
C GLU A 102 29.20 -18.27 -1.14
N ASN A 103 27.90 -18.45 -1.40
CA ASN A 103 27.41 -19.12 -2.61
C ASN A 103 27.69 -18.33 -3.91
N ALA A 104 27.80 -17.00 -3.85
CA ALA A 104 28.18 -16.18 -5.00
C ALA A 104 29.63 -16.44 -5.45
N ILE A 105 30.51 -16.75 -4.49
CA ILE A 105 31.95 -16.94 -4.70
C ILE A 105 32.29 -18.42 -4.95
N ASP A 106 31.63 -19.35 -4.26
CA ASP A 106 31.94 -20.79 -4.30
C ASP A 106 31.66 -21.47 -5.65
N ALA A 107 30.83 -20.88 -6.50
CA ALA A 107 30.63 -21.36 -7.88
C ALA A 107 31.92 -21.28 -8.73
N THR A 108 32.95 -20.54 -8.28
CA THR A 108 34.27 -20.47 -8.94
C THR A 108 35.12 -21.73 -8.70
N ASN A 109 34.87 -22.50 -7.63
CA ASN A 109 35.75 -23.61 -7.21
C ASN A 109 35.31 -25.00 -7.71
N SER A 110 34.15 -25.13 -8.36
CA SER A 110 33.66 -26.45 -8.82
C SER A 110 34.17 -26.87 -10.21
N ASN A 111 35.04 -26.10 -10.87
CA ASN A 111 35.49 -26.40 -12.25
C ASN A 111 36.99 -26.75 -12.40
N GLN A 112 37.67 -27.25 -11.36
CA GLN A 112 39.08 -27.68 -11.45
C GLN A 112 39.36 -29.14 -11.06
N VAL A 113 38.36 -30.02 -10.94
CA VAL A 113 38.61 -31.43 -10.56
C VAL A 113 38.14 -32.42 -11.63
N VAL A 114 38.39 -32.19 -12.92
CA VAL A 114 38.31 -33.27 -13.94
C VAL A 114 39.26 -33.05 -15.12
N ILE A 115 40.54 -32.75 -14.92
CA ILE A 115 41.56 -33.01 -15.96
C ILE A 115 42.84 -33.50 -15.28
N GLY A 116 42.87 -34.76 -14.86
CA GLY A 116 44.02 -35.34 -14.18
C GLY A 116 43.93 -36.84 -13.98
N PHE A 117 43.37 -37.57 -14.96
CA PHE A 117 43.49 -39.03 -15.00
C PHE A 117 44.28 -39.46 -16.23
N GLY A 118 45.48 -39.99 -15.97
CA GLY A 118 46.06 -41.10 -16.71
C GLY A 118 46.77 -40.80 -18.03
N VAL A 119 48.09 -40.80 -18.01
CA VAL A 119 48.89 -41.61 -18.95
C VAL A 119 50.03 -42.26 -18.17
N LEU A 120 50.24 -43.54 -18.48
CA LEU A 120 51.23 -44.48 -17.94
C LEU A 120 52.66 -43.92 -17.88
#